data_AF-A0A7L3IQU6-F1
#
_entry.id   AF-A0A7L3IQU6-F1
#
_cell.length_a   1.000
_cell.length_b   1.000
_cell.length_c   1.000
_cell.angle_alpha   90.00
_cell.angle_beta   90.00
_cell.angle_gamma   90.00
#
_symmetry.space_group_name_H-M   'P 1'
#
loop_
_entity.id
_entity.type
_entity.pdbx_description
1 polymer ?
#
loop_
_entity_poly.entity_id
_entity_poly.type
_entity_poly.pdbx_seq_one_letter_code
_entity_poly.pdbx_strand_id
1 'polypeptide(L)'
;FKGNIPTYVINLDLPPSKRWDDLMRDKKTELKTVVQNIKDIANTFFPSGKVVDIVDNKIAHLTATLPYPFNEELQGIANSSGIPLGEIVIFNIFYEIFTVCTSIVAEDKTGKLYHARNLDFGLFLGWDVKNNSWTLTRELKPLVVLLDFQRNNKTVFKSTNFAGYIGMVSGVKPNLFTLTMNERFSLDGGYVGIFEWFLGRRDGMWMGFLTRTVLENATSYEDAKDRLAKTRLLAPAYFILGGKNSGEGCVITRSRTAALDIWDLDIKKGTWYVLETNYDRWKPPLVLDNRRGPAMKCLNQTTQENLSLPAIYDVLSTKPVLNKLTVCTTLMEVYNGHTETYLRECPDPCSPW
;
A
#
# COMPACT_ATOMS: atom_id res chain seq x y z
N PHE A 1 11.08 -18.90 0.94
CA PHE A 1 9.78 -18.28 1.26
C PHE A 1 9.43 -18.59 2.72
N LYS A 2 8.97 -17.61 3.51
CA LYS A 2 8.46 -17.87 4.87
C LYS A 2 6.93 -17.97 4.81
N GLY A 3 6.41 -19.17 5.01
CA GLY A 3 5.00 -19.45 5.29
C GLY A 3 4.03 -19.23 4.13
N ASN A 4 2.85 -19.82 4.26
CA ASN A 4 1.70 -19.50 3.40
C ASN A 4 1.02 -18.25 3.95
N ILE A 5 0.72 -17.29 3.07
CA ILE A 5 -0.09 -16.11 3.41
C ILE A 5 -1.57 -16.53 3.35
N PRO A 6 -2.34 -16.43 4.44
CA PRO A 6 -3.73 -16.87 4.45
C PRO A 6 -4.60 -15.95 3.58
N THR A 7 -5.60 -16.55 2.93
CA THR A 7 -6.59 -15.84 2.11
C THR A 7 -7.91 -15.73 2.86
N TYR A 8 -8.52 -14.56 2.84
CA TYR A 8 -9.82 -14.28 3.44
C TYR A 8 -10.78 -13.69 2.41
N VAL A 9 -12.03 -14.14 2.44
CA VAL A 9 -13.11 -13.52 1.68
C VAL A 9 -13.64 -12.34 2.48
N ILE A 10 -13.67 -11.16 1.87
CA ILE A 10 -14.40 -10.01 2.43
C ILE A 10 -15.71 -9.87 1.68
N ASN A 11 -16.81 -10.26 2.32
CA ASN A 11 -18.14 -10.25 1.71
C ASN A 11 -18.75 -8.84 1.76
N LEU A 12 -18.79 -8.17 0.60
CA LEU A 12 -19.33 -6.83 0.43
C LEU A 12 -20.86 -6.75 0.59
N ASP A 13 -21.56 -7.90 0.56
CA ASP A 13 -23.00 -7.98 0.82
C ASP A 13 -23.34 -7.89 2.31
N LEU A 14 -22.34 -8.08 3.19
CA LEU A 14 -22.50 -7.85 4.62
C LEU A 14 -22.51 -6.35 4.94
N PRO A 15 -23.21 -5.94 6.02
CA PRO A 15 -23.04 -4.62 6.60
C PRO A 15 -21.54 -4.34 6.86
N PRO A 16 -21.02 -3.13 6.57
CA PRO A 16 -19.60 -2.84 6.69
C PRO A 16 -18.99 -3.20 8.04
N SER A 17 -19.72 -2.96 9.13
CA SER A 17 -19.32 -3.30 10.50
C SER A 17 -19.12 -4.80 10.77
N LYS A 18 -19.46 -5.68 9.83
CA LYS A 18 -19.34 -7.14 9.92
C LYS A 18 -18.34 -7.75 8.93
N ARG A 19 -17.86 -6.98 7.96
CA ARG A 19 -17.05 -7.48 6.84
C ARG A 19 -15.72 -8.09 7.25
N TRP A 20 -15.18 -7.65 8.39
CA TRP A 20 -13.85 -8.01 8.86
C TRP A 20 -13.85 -8.98 10.05
N ASP A 21 -15.02 -9.43 10.52
CA ASP A 21 -15.16 -10.22 11.75
C ASP A 21 -14.36 -11.53 11.70
N ASP A 22 -14.43 -12.26 10.58
CA ASP A 22 -13.70 -13.52 10.40
C ASP A 22 -12.18 -13.32 10.43
N LEU A 23 -11.70 -12.30 9.72
CA LEU A 23 -10.27 -11.96 9.72
C LEU A 23 -9.80 -11.53 11.13
N MET A 24 -10.60 -10.71 11.84
CA MET A 24 -10.25 -10.23 13.17
C MET A 24 -10.26 -11.35 14.20
N ARG A 25 -11.15 -12.34 14.09
CA ARG A 25 -11.13 -13.52 14.97
C ARG A 25 -9.79 -14.22 14.96
N ASP A 26 -9.18 -14.34 13.78
CA ASP A 26 -7.91 -15.04 13.58
C ASP A 26 -6.68 -14.17 13.86
N LYS A 27 -6.73 -12.87 13.53
CA LYS A 27 -5.56 -11.96 13.52
C LYS A 27 -5.54 -10.91 14.64
N LYS A 28 -6.53 -10.89 15.53
CA LYS A 28 -6.61 -9.88 16.61
C LYS A 28 -5.38 -9.86 17.53
N THR A 29 -4.73 -11.00 17.75
CA THR A 29 -3.58 -11.07 18.67
C THR A 29 -2.38 -10.36 18.05
N GLU A 30 -2.06 -10.65 16.81
CA GLU A 30 -1.00 -9.99 16.05
C GLU A 30 -1.31 -8.50 15.88
N LEU A 31 -2.58 -8.14 15.65
CA LEU A 31 -2.99 -6.75 15.51
C LEU A 31 -2.77 -5.98 16.82
N LYS A 32 -3.14 -6.58 17.96
CA LYS A 32 -2.88 -6.01 19.30
C LYS A 32 -1.39 -5.78 19.53
N THR A 33 -0.53 -6.74 19.15
CA THR A 33 0.92 -6.59 19.27
C THR A 33 1.43 -5.39 18.47
N VAL A 34 1.01 -5.26 17.21
CA VAL A 34 1.44 -4.15 16.35
C VAL A 34 0.96 -2.80 16.88
N VAL A 35 -0.32 -2.71 17.27
CA VAL A 35 -0.90 -1.49 17.83
C VAL A 35 -0.20 -1.10 19.13
N GLN A 36 0.09 -2.06 20.02
CA GLN A 36 0.81 -1.80 21.26
C GLN A 36 2.23 -1.28 20.98
N ASN A 37 2.95 -1.86 20.02
CA ASN A 37 4.27 -1.37 19.63
C ASN A 37 4.23 0.07 19.11
N ILE A 38 3.22 0.42 18.31
CA ILE A 38 3.01 1.80 17.84
C ILE A 38 2.78 2.74 19.03
N LYS A 39 1.97 2.34 20.02
CA LYS A 39 1.73 3.10 21.24
C LYS A 39 2.99 3.28 22.08
N ASP A 40 3.79 2.23 22.25
CA ASP A 40 5.03 2.27 23.04
C ASP A 40 6.06 3.19 22.39
N ILE A 41 6.18 3.16 21.06
CA ILE A 41 7.01 4.10 20.30
C ILE A 41 6.49 5.52 20.51
N ALA A 42 5.19 5.77 20.33
CA ALA A 42 4.61 7.10 20.52
C ALA A 42 4.83 7.63 21.95
N ASN A 43 4.67 6.79 22.97
CA ASN A 43 4.89 7.15 24.38
C ASN A 43 6.37 7.42 24.68
N THR A 44 7.30 6.73 24.01
CA THR A 44 8.74 6.99 24.15
C THR A 44 9.10 8.39 23.66
N PHE A 45 8.51 8.85 22.55
CA PHE A 45 8.75 10.19 22.01
C PHE A 45 7.90 11.28 22.68
N PHE A 46 6.72 10.92 23.21
CA PHE A 46 5.77 11.85 23.83
C PHE A 46 5.28 11.33 25.20
N PRO A 47 6.15 11.31 26.24
CA PRO A 47 5.89 10.62 27.51
C PRO A 47 4.79 11.24 28.38
N SER A 48 4.23 12.38 27.97
CA SER A 48 3.21 13.12 28.71
C SER A 48 1.84 12.40 28.83
N GLY A 49 1.65 11.24 28.20
CA GLY A 49 0.36 10.52 28.16
C GLY A 49 -0.72 11.17 27.29
N LYS A 50 -0.60 12.47 26.99
CA LYS A 50 -1.57 13.26 26.21
C LYS A 50 -1.84 12.70 24.82
N VAL A 51 -0.87 12.00 24.21
CA VAL A 51 -1.06 11.36 22.90
C VAL A 51 -2.10 10.25 23.00
N VAL A 52 -2.01 9.40 24.04
CA VAL A 52 -2.99 8.33 24.29
C VAL A 52 -4.38 8.93 24.53
N ASP A 53 -4.49 9.98 25.35
CA ASP A 53 -5.78 10.65 25.60
C ASP A 53 -6.42 11.23 24.32
N ILE A 54 -5.61 11.82 23.43
CA ILE A 54 -6.08 12.34 22.15
C ILE A 54 -6.55 11.19 21.25
N VAL A 55 -5.79 10.10 21.20
CA VAL A 55 -6.11 8.92 20.40
C VAL A 55 -7.42 8.30 20.86
N ASP A 56 -7.53 7.99 22.15
CA ASP A 56 -8.65 7.20 22.65
C ASP A 56 -9.96 8.00 22.68
N ASN A 57 -9.88 9.31 22.95
CA ASN A 57 -11.09 10.14 23.10
C ASN A 57 -11.38 11.00 21.86
N LYS A 58 -10.41 11.75 21.33
CA LYS A 58 -10.68 12.72 20.25
C LYS A 58 -10.71 12.06 18.87
N ILE A 59 -9.78 11.16 18.58
CA ILE A 59 -9.73 10.50 17.27
C ILE A 59 -10.92 9.57 17.07
N ALA A 60 -11.35 8.87 18.12
CA ALA A 60 -12.54 8.02 18.06
C ALA A 60 -13.80 8.78 17.59
N HIS A 61 -13.97 10.04 18.04
CA HIS A 61 -15.10 10.88 17.62
C HIS A 61 -15.00 11.30 16.15
N LEU A 62 -13.78 11.46 15.63
CA LEU A 62 -13.56 11.85 14.23
C LEU A 62 -13.81 10.70 13.26
N THR A 63 -13.81 9.45 13.71
CA THR A 63 -14.19 8.29 12.89
C THR A 63 -15.59 8.47 12.28
N ALA A 64 -16.52 9.10 13.01
CA ALA A 64 -17.87 9.38 12.50
C ALA A 64 -17.88 10.33 11.28
N THR A 65 -16.78 11.04 11.03
CA THR A 65 -16.63 11.96 9.89
C THR A 65 -15.99 11.29 8.67
N LEU A 66 -15.51 10.05 8.80
CA LEU A 66 -15.00 9.29 7.67
C LEU A 66 -16.14 8.83 6.75
N PRO A 67 -15.91 8.79 5.43
CA PRO A 67 -16.95 8.41 4.49
C PRO A 67 -17.37 6.94 4.68
N TYR A 68 -18.64 6.65 4.41
CA TYR A 68 -19.11 5.27 4.24
C TYR A 68 -18.33 4.60 3.09
N PRO A 69 -17.94 3.30 3.21
CA PRO A 69 -18.21 2.38 4.33
C PRO A 69 -17.14 2.41 5.45
N PHE A 70 -16.10 3.23 5.31
CA PHE A 70 -14.87 3.12 6.09
C PHE A 70 -15.08 3.37 7.59
N ASN A 71 -15.93 4.34 7.95
CA ASN A 71 -16.28 4.60 9.35
C ASN A 71 -16.83 3.35 10.07
N GLU A 72 -17.74 2.63 9.43
CA GLU A 72 -18.36 1.43 9.99
C GLU A 72 -17.42 0.21 9.97
N GLU A 73 -16.57 0.06 8.95
CA GLU A 73 -15.57 -1.01 8.91
C GLU A 73 -14.55 -0.86 10.06
N LEU A 74 -14.08 0.37 10.36
CA LEU A 74 -13.19 0.62 11.51
C LEU A 74 -13.87 0.29 12.84
N GLN A 75 -15.14 0.67 13.00
CA GLN A 75 -15.92 0.33 14.19
C GLN A 75 -16.09 -1.18 14.34
N GLY A 76 -16.35 -1.89 13.25
CA GLY A 76 -16.43 -3.36 13.24
C GLY A 76 -15.13 -4.01 13.70
N ILE A 77 -14.00 -3.57 13.15
CA ILE A 77 -12.67 -4.05 13.56
C ILE A 77 -12.41 -3.79 15.03
N ALA A 78 -12.70 -2.59 15.54
CA ALA A 78 -12.52 -2.26 16.96
C ALA A 78 -13.33 -3.21 17.85
N ASN A 79 -14.60 -3.45 17.51
CA ASN A 79 -15.49 -4.35 18.26
C ASN A 79 -14.99 -5.80 18.25
N SER A 80 -14.61 -6.31 17.08
CA SER A 80 -14.24 -7.73 16.90
C SER A 80 -12.83 -8.05 17.39
N SER A 81 -11.91 -7.08 17.36
CA SER A 81 -10.56 -7.23 17.93
C SER A 81 -10.52 -6.95 19.43
N GLY A 82 -11.44 -6.11 19.95
CA GLY A 82 -11.41 -5.57 21.31
C GLY A 82 -10.32 -4.53 21.51
N ILE A 83 -9.87 -3.86 20.43
CA ILE A 83 -8.93 -2.73 20.45
C ILE A 83 -9.74 -1.44 20.43
N PRO A 84 -9.38 -0.41 21.22
CA PRO A 84 -10.06 0.89 21.17
C PRO A 84 -10.11 1.48 19.75
N LEU A 85 -11.25 2.06 19.38
CA LEU A 85 -11.47 2.59 18.02
C LEU A 85 -10.40 3.62 17.61
N GLY A 86 -10.01 4.51 18.53
CA GLY A 86 -8.97 5.50 18.28
C GLY A 86 -7.64 4.87 17.83
N GLU A 87 -7.25 3.77 18.46
CA GLU A 87 -6.03 3.04 18.11
C GLU A 87 -6.12 2.35 16.75
N ILE A 88 -7.29 1.81 16.39
CA ILE A 88 -7.54 1.25 15.05
C ILE A 88 -7.46 2.34 13.98
N VAL A 89 -8.01 3.53 14.25
CA VAL A 89 -7.93 4.67 13.33
C VAL A 89 -6.47 5.11 13.17
N ILE A 90 -5.71 5.19 14.27
CA ILE A 90 -4.28 5.50 14.22
C ILE A 90 -3.53 4.48 13.37
N PHE A 91 -3.76 3.17 13.56
CA PHE A 91 -3.14 2.14 12.74
C PHE A 91 -3.41 2.36 11.24
N ASN A 92 -4.62 2.79 10.87
CA ASN A 92 -4.95 3.12 9.49
C ASN A 92 -4.30 4.42 8.99
N ILE A 93 -4.08 5.42 9.86
CA ILE A 93 -3.33 6.65 9.52
C ILE A 93 -1.84 6.36 9.29
N PHE A 94 -1.23 5.42 10.03
CA PHE A 94 0.20 5.12 9.90
C PHE A 94 0.58 4.70 8.46
N TYR A 95 -0.33 4.05 7.73
CA TYR A 95 -0.13 3.71 6.33
C TYR A 95 -0.09 4.91 5.38
N GLU A 96 -0.64 6.06 5.78
CA GLU A 96 -0.66 7.29 4.98
C GLU A 96 0.61 8.14 5.14
N ILE A 97 1.60 7.69 5.93
CA ILE A 97 2.75 8.51 6.32
C ILE A 97 4.08 7.74 6.28
N PHE A 98 4.10 6.45 6.62
CA PHE A 98 5.34 5.69 6.86
C PHE A 98 5.59 4.51 5.91
N THR A 99 5.03 4.56 4.69
CA THR A 99 5.29 3.53 3.67
C THR A 99 6.46 3.93 2.76
N VAL A 100 7.29 2.95 2.43
CA VAL A 100 8.34 3.05 1.41
C VAL A 100 8.08 1.89 0.43
N CYS A 101 8.39 2.08 -0.85
CA CYS A 101 7.80 1.24 -1.88
C CYS A 101 8.68 1.15 -3.12
N THR A 102 8.66 0.02 -3.84
CA THR A 102 9.10 -0.06 -5.23
C THR A 102 8.01 -0.75 -6.03
N SER A 103 7.53 -0.13 -7.10
CA SER A 103 6.46 -0.66 -7.95
C SER A 103 6.88 -0.59 -9.42
N ILE A 104 6.53 -1.63 -10.18
CA ILE A 104 6.91 -1.81 -11.59
C ILE A 104 5.65 -2.21 -12.36
N VAL A 105 5.38 -1.53 -13.47
CA VAL A 105 4.49 -2.02 -14.54
C VAL A 105 5.33 -2.18 -15.80
N ALA A 106 5.27 -3.35 -16.42
CA ALA A 106 6.07 -3.65 -17.60
C ALA A 106 5.29 -4.49 -18.61
N GLU A 107 5.57 -4.28 -19.90
CA GLU A 107 4.93 -4.96 -21.02
C GLU A 107 5.94 -5.80 -21.80
N ASP A 108 5.64 -7.08 -22.02
CA ASP A 108 6.48 -7.95 -22.86
C ASP A 108 6.24 -7.74 -24.36
N LYS A 109 7.00 -8.43 -25.20
CA LYS A 109 6.88 -8.34 -26.66
C LYS A 109 5.55 -8.83 -27.23
N THR A 110 4.75 -9.56 -26.44
CA THR A 110 3.42 -10.03 -26.84
C THR A 110 2.32 -9.03 -26.51
N GLY A 111 2.66 -7.95 -25.82
CA GLY A 111 1.70 -6.95 -25.34
C GLY A 111 1.09 -7.28 -23.98
N LYS A 112 1.60 -8.31 -23.30
CA LYS A 112 1.11 -8.72 -21.98
C LYS A 112 1.76 -7.88 -20.89
N LEU A 113 0.92 -7.38 -19.98
CA LEU A 113 1.32 -6.51 -18.87
C LEU A 113 1.52 -7.30 -17.58
N TYR A 114 2.59 -6.96 -16.87
CA TYR A 114 2.93 -7.44 -15.54
C TYR A 114 3.01 -6.26 -14.59
N HIS A 115 2.51 -6.45 -13.37
CA HIS A 115 2.61 -5.44 -12.31
C HIS A 115 3.11 -6.08 -11.02
N ALA A 116 4.20 -5.56 -10.48
CA ALA A 116 4.82 -6.11 -9.28
C ALA A 116 5.28 -5.02 -8.33
N ARG A 117 5.43 -5.36 -7.06
CA ARG A 117 5.93 -4.42 -6.05
C ARG A 117 6.58 -5.04 -4.82
N ASN A 118 7.49 -4.28 -4.20
CA ASN A 118 7.90 -4.44 -2.81
C ASN A 118 7.17 -3.45 -1.92
N LEU A 119 6.66 -3.95 -0.79
CA LEU A 119 6.10 -3.14 0.30
C LEU A 119 7.10 -3.05 1.44
N ASP A 120 7.66 -1.85 1.59
CA ASP A 120 8.60 -1.53 2.64
C ASP A 120 7.84 -0.71 3.72
N PHE A 121 7.90 -1.13 4.99
CA PHE A 121 7.16 -0.45 6.06
C PHE A 121 7.91 -0.49 7.36
N GLY A 122 7.80 0.56 8.18
CA GLY A 122 8.29 0.57 9.57
C GLY A 122 9.58 1.36 9.76
N LEU A 123 9.90 2.23 8.80
CA LEU A 123 11.07 3.08 8.86
C LEU A 123 11.00 4.00 10.09
N PHE A 124 12.08 4.02 10.88
CA PHE A 124 12.22 4.75 12.15
C PHE A 124 11.33 4.28 13.31
N LEU A 125 10.64 3.14 13.18
CA LEU A 125 9.70 2.64 14.19
C LEU A 125 10.29 1.46 14.98
N GLY A 126 11.34 1.77 15.75
CA GLY A 126 12.02 0.87 16.69
C GLY A 126 13.07 -0.02 16.02
N TRP A 127 14.36 0.30 16.19
CA TRP A 127 15.46 -0.54 15.70
C TRP A 127 15.85 -1.60 16.73
N ASP A 128 15.78 -2.87 16.34
CA ASP A 128 16.26 -4.00 17.13
C ASP A 128 17.72 -4.30 16.78
N VAL A 129 18.63 -3.85 17.64
CA VAL A 129 20.08 -4.05 17.50
C VAL A 129 20.46 -5.53 17.51
N LYS A 130 19.71 -6.40 18.20
CA LYS A 130 20.04 -7.83 18.30
C LYS A 130 19.75 -8.56 16.99
N ASN A 131 18.68 -8.17 16.32
CA ASN A 131 18.22 -8.83 15.09
C ASN A 131 18.56 -8.05 13.81
N ASN A 132 19.22 -6.89 13.93
CA ASN A 132 19.48 -5.95 12.83
C ASN A 132 18.23 -5.72 11.97
N SER A 133 17.11 -5.39 12.62
CA SER A 133 15.81 -5.27 11.95
C SER A 133 14.95 -4.20 12.60
N TRP A 134 14.00 -3.68 11.85
CA TRP A 134 12.96 -2.80 12.38
C TRP A 134 11.88 -3.64 13.06
N THR A 135 11.62 -3.35 14.33
CA THR A 135 10.63 -4.07 15.15
C THR A 135 9.27 -4.03 14.48
N LEU A 136 8.79 -2.85 14.07
CA LEU A 136 7.46 -2.75 13.45
C LEU A 136 7.37 -3.53 12.13
N THR A 137 8.41 -3.49 11.29
CA THR A 137 8.46 -4.28 10.04
C THR A 137 8.29 -5.78 10.33
N ARG A 138 8.99 -6.29 11.35
CA ARG A 138 8.92 -7.71 11.73
C ARG A 138 7.52 -8.10 12.22
N GLU A 139 6.90 -7.25 13.04
CA GLU A 139 5.58 -7.50 13.64
C GLU A 139 4.42 -7.30 12.63
N LEU A 140 4.65 -6.59 11.53
CA LEU A 140 3.69 -6.46 10.44
C LEU A 140 3.60 -7.71 9.55
N LYS A 141 4.66 -8.50 9.43
CA LYS A 141 4.66 -9.69 8.55
C LYS A 141 3.55 -10.68 8.90
N PRO A 142 3.28 -11.03 10.18
CA PRO A 142 2.15 -11.87 10.56
C PRO A 142 0.76 -11.31 10.21
N LEU A 143 0.63 -9.99 10.02
CA LEU A 143 -0.62 -9.35 9.61
C LEU A 143 -0.85 -9.37 8.10
N VAL A 144 0.14 -9.73 7.29
CA VAL A 144 -0.05 -9.80 5.84
C VAL A 144 -1.06 -10.90 5.51
N VAL A 145 -2.06 -10.54 4.72
CA VAL A 145 -3.14 -11.42 4.26
C VAL A 145 -3.47 -11.15 2.80
N LEU A 146 -4.00 -12.16 2.12
CA LEU A 146 -4.65 -12.01 0.82
C LEU A 146 -6.14 -11.82 1.04
N LEU A 147 -6.74 -10.82 0.41
CA LEU A 147 -8.16 -10.49 0.52
C LEU A 147 -8.82 -10.69 -0.84
N ASP A 148 -9.88 -11.47 -0.87
CA ASP A 148 -10.80 -11.60 -2.01
C ASP A 148 -12.10 -10.88 -1.68
N PHE A 149 -12.27 -9.68 -2.22
CA PHE A 149 -13.47 -8.89 -2.01
C PHE A 149 -14.56 -9.37 -2.94
N GLN A 150 -15.64 -9.92 -2.39
CA GLN A 150 -16.71 -10.52 -3.17
C GLN A 150 -18.03 -9.79 -2.98
N ARG A 151 -18.83 -9.73 -4.04
CA ARG A 151 -20.21 -9.26 -4.04
C ARG A 151 -21.06 -10.27 -4.81
N ASN A 152 -22.16 -10.71 -4.25
CA ASN A 152 -22.98 -11.81 -4.77
C ASN A 152 -22.13 -13.07 -5.08
N ASN A 153 -21.21 -13.43 -4.17
CA ASN A 153 -20.29 -14.57 -4.30
C ASN A 153 -19.39 -14.53 -5.56
N LYS A 154 -19.11 -13.33 -6.08
CA LYS A 154 -18.21 -13.10 -7.20
C LYS A 154 -17.12 -12.10 -6.79
N THR A 155 -15.87 -12.42 -7.10
CA THR A 155 -14.73 -11.51 -6.90
C THR A 155 -14.98 -10.19 -7.63
N VAL A 156 -14.94 -9.10 -6.87
CA VAL A 156 -14.88 -7.72 -7.36
C VAL A 156 -13.42 -7.34 -7.60
N PHE A 157 -12.56 -7.55 -6.60
CA PHE A 157 -11.12 -7.36 -6.70
C PHE A 157 -10.40 -8.20 -5.64
N LYS A 158 -9.09 -8.40 -5.82
CA LYS A 158 -8.20 -9.03 -4.84
C LYS A 158 -7.13 -8.05 -4.39
N SER A 159 -6.65 -8.21 -3.17
CA SER A 159 -5.63 -7.34 -2.58
C SER A 159 -4.70 -8.10 -1.66
N THR A 160 -3.43 -7.70 -1.65
CA THR A 160 -2.50 -8.05 -0.58
C THR A 160 -2.53 -6.91 0.43
N ASN A 161 -2.84 -7.23 1.68
CA ASN A 161 -3.07 -6.20 2.68
C ASN A 161 -2.64 -6.62 4.08
N PHE A 162 -2.82 -5.73 5.05
CA PHE A 162 -2.65 -6.01 6.47
C PHE A 162 -3.99 -6.18 7.18
N ALA A 163 -4.11 -7.21 8.00
CA ALA A 163 -5.26 -7.36 8.87
C ALA A 163 -5.37 -6.15 9.82
N GLY A 164 -6.54 -5.49 9.82
CA GLY A 164 -6.80 -4.25 10.57
C GLY A 164 -6.70 -2.97 9.73
N TYR A 165 -6.14 -3.03 8.52
CA TYR A 165 -6.08 -1.91 7.59
C TYR A 165 -7.16 -2.02 6.51
N ILE A 166 -8.06 -1.03 6.42
CA ILE A 166 -9.23 -1.09 5.53
C ILE A 166 -9.05 -0.34 4.21
N GLY A 167 -8.02 0.51 4.13
CA GLY A 167 -7.49 1.01 2.87
C GLY A 167 -6.76 -0.08 2.11
N MET A 168 -6.43 0.17 0.84
CA MET A 168 -5.68 -0.77 0.00
C MET A 168 -4.36 -0.12 -0.45
N VAL A 169 -3.28 -0.91 -0.47
CA VAL A 169 -1.95 -0.47 -0.95
C VAL A 169 -1.55 -1.14 -2.26
N SER A 170 -2.17 -2.28 -2.56
CA SER A 170 -2.05 -3.01 -3.81
C SER A 170 -3.36 -3.73 -4.12
N GLY A 171 -3.60 -4.06 -5.37
CA GLY A 171 -4.72 -4.91 -5.74
C GLY A 171 -4.86 -5.13 -7.23
N VAL A 172 -5.65 -6.15 -7.57
CA VAL A 172 -6.02 -6.49 -8.93
C VAL A 172 -7.54 -6.56 -9.05
N LYS A 173 -8.09 -5.82 -10.01
CA LYS A 173 -9.46 -5.96 -10.46
C LYS A 173 -9.46 -6.87 -11.69
N PRO A 174 -9.93 -8.14 -11.57
CA PRO A 174 -9.80 -9.13 -12.62
C PRO A 174 -10.29 -8.61 -13.97
N ASN A 175 -9.49 -8.82 -15.02
CA ASN A 175 -9.77 -8.45 -16.40
C ASN A 175 -9.96 -6.95 -16.67
N LEU A 176 -9.60 -6.08 -15.72
CA LEU A 176 -9.66 -4.61 -15.88
C LEU A 176 -8.32 -3.94 -15.61
N PHE A 177 -7.81 -3.97 -14.39
CA PHE A 177 -6.56 -3.28 -14.03
C PHE A 177 -5.92 -3.83 -12.74
N THR A 178 -4.66 -3.48 -12.53
CA THR A 178 -3.86 -3.65 -11.32
C THR A 178 -3.46 -2.27 -10.81
N LEU A 179 -3.39 -2.10 -9.49
CA LEU A 179 -3.11 -0.81 -8.86
C LEU A 179 -2.18 -1.02 -7.67
N THR A 180 -1.15 -0.18 -7.57
CA THR A 180 -0.34 -0.04 -6.35
C THR A 180 -0.18 1.43 -6.01
N MET A 181 0.08 1.70 -4.73
CA MET A 181 0.26 3.03 -4.19
C MET A 181 1.63 3.12 -3.50
N ASN A 182 2.34 4.21 -3.77
CA ASN A 182 3.58 4.55 -3.07
C ASN A 182 3.46 5.93 -2.41
N GLU A 183 4.05 6.08 -1.22
CA GLU A 183 4.14 7.37 -0.53
C GLU A 183 4.94 8.39 -1.34
N ARG A 184 4.50 9.66 -1.29
CA ARG A 184 5.22 10.79 -1.86
C ARG A 184 5.45 11.88 -0.83
N PHE A 185 6.73 12.09 -0.50
CA PHE A 185 7.12 13.15 0.43
C PHE A 185 7.09 14.54 -0.22
N SER A 186 6.45 15.49 0.44
CA SER A 186 6.47 16.91 0.07
C SER A 186 6.21 17.81 1.28
N LEU A 187 6.56 19.10 1.19
CA LEU A 187 6.28 20.07 2.27
C LEU A 187 4.78 20.20 2.55
N ASP A 188 3.95 20.20 1.49
CA ASP A 188 2.49 20.06 1.59
C ASP A 188 2.11 18.57 1.62
N GLY A 189 2.59 17.88 2.65
CA GLY A 189 2.51 16.43 2.83
C GLY A 189 1.32 15.95 3.66
N GLY A 190 1.30 14.66 4.00
CA GLY A 190 0.23 14.04 4.78
C GLY A 190 -0.02 14.69 6.14
N TYR A 191 1.01 15.20 6.82
CA TYR A 191 0.86 15.92 8.09
C TYR A 191 -0.04 17.17 7.96
N VAL A 192 0.10 17.92 6.87
CA VAL A 192 -0.73 19.11 6.60
C VAL A 192 -2.17 18.68 6.34
N GLY A 193 -2.37 17.63 5.54
CA GLY A 193 -3.71 17.09 5.27
C GLY A 193 -4.42 16.55 6.49
N ILE A 194 -3.70 15.84 7.36
CA ILE A 194 -4.23 15.34 8.64
C ILE A 194 -4.59 16.51 9.55
N PHE A 195 -3.74 17.53 9.65
CA PHE A 195 -4.01 18.73 10.44
C PHE A 195 -5.26 19.49 9.93
N GLU A 196 -5.38 19.68 8.61
CA GLU A 196 -6.58 20.26 7.99
C GLU A 196 -7.85 19.43 8.28
N TRP A 197 -7.73 18.10 8.23
CA TRP A 197 -8.82 17.18 8.53
C TRP A 197 -9.28 17.27 10.00
N PHE A 198 -8.33 17.39 10.93
CA PHE A 198 -8.61 17.66 12.35
C PHE A 198 -9.32 19.01 12.55
N LEU A 199 -8.96 20.04 11.78
CA LEU A 199 -9.60 21.36 11.82
C LEU A 199 -10.94 21.44 11.05
N GLY A 200 -11.41 20.33 10.47
CA GLY A 200 -12.73 20.22 9.86
C GLY A 200 -12.75 20.32 8.34
N ARG A 201 -11.61 20.50 7.67
CA ARG A 201 -11.52 20.45 6.21
C ARG A 201 -11.32 19.01 5.75
N ARG A 202 -12.43 18.35 5.37
CA ARG A 202 -12.50 16.91 5.08
C ARG A 202 -12.93 16.61 3.64
N ASP A 203 -12.56 17.48 2.70
CA ASP A 203 -12.89 17.37 1.27
C ASP A 203 -11.87 16.54 0.46
N GLY A 204 -10.79 16.10 1.10
CA GLY A 204 -9.84 15.13 0.52
C GLY A 204 -10.12 13.70 0.99
N MET A 205 -9.70 12.73 0.19
CA MET A 205 -9.74 11.31 0.54
C MET A 205 -8.35 10.80 0.96
N TRP A 206 -8.33 9.83 1.87
CA TRP A 206 -7.10 9.12 2.23
C TRP A 206 -6.62 8.31 1.02
N MET A 207 -5.31 8.19 0.82
CA MET A 207 -4.76 7.54 -0.38
C MET A 207 -5.13 6.05 -0.42
N GLY A 208 -5.10 5.37 0.73
CA GLY A 208 -5.56 3.99 0.86
C GLY A 208 -7.05 3.83 0.60
N PHE A 209 -7.86 4.81 1.00
CA PHE A 209 -9.31 4.80 0.76
C PHE A 209 -9.64 5.05 -0.71
N LEU A 210 -8.94 5.98 -1.37
CA LEU A 210 -9.06 6.17 -2.82
C LEU A 210 -8.71 4.89 -3.57
N THR A 211 -7.59 4.26 -3.21
CA THR A 211 -7.16 3.00 -3.81
C THR A 211 -8.23 1.91 -3.66
N ARG A 212 -8.80 1.77 -2.45
CA ARG A 212 -9.93 0.86 -2.19
C ARG A 212 -11.15 1.18 -3.04
N THR A 213 -11.58 2.45 -3.06
CA THR A 213 -12.77 2.88 -3.82
C THR A 213 -12.59 2.66 -5.32
N VAL A 214 -11.41 2.91 -5.87
CA VAL A 214 -11.10 2.65 -7.29
C VAL A 214 -11.14 1.16 -7.59
N LEU A 215 -10.46 0.33 -6.81
CA LEU A 215 -10.51 -1.14 -6.97
C LEU A 215 -11.95 -1.68 -6.90
N GLU A 216 -12.76 -1.18 -5.96
CA GLU A 216 -14.13 -1.65 -5.79
C GLU A 216 -15.07 -1.17 -6.90
N ASN A 217 -14.96 0.09 -7.32
CA ASN A 217 -16.01 0.75 -8.12
C ASN A 217 -15.61 1.14 -9.55
N ALA A 218 -14.32 1.32 -9.86
CA ALA A 218 -13.92 1.73 -11.21
C ALA A 218 -14.19 0.62 -12.24
N THR A 219 -14.61 0.99 -13.43
CA THR A 219 -15.10 0.03 -14.45
C THR A 219 -14.12 -0.20 -15.60
N SER A 220 -13.05 0.58 -15.69
CA SER A 220 -12.01 0.44 -16.72
C SER A 220 -10.67 1.02 -16.24
N TYR A 221 -9.60 0.76 -16.99
CA TYR A 221 -8.29 1.40 -16.78
C TYR A 221 -8.40 2.93 -16.85
N GLU A 222 -9.08 3.47 -17.86
CA GLU A 222 -9.24 4.92 -18.02
C GLU A 222 -10.09 5.56 -16.91
N ASP A 223 -11.16 4.91 -16.47
CA ASP A 223 -11.96 5.39 -15.33
C ASP A 223 -11.13 5.37 -14.03
N ALA A 224 -10.32 4.33 -13.82
CA ALA A 224 -9.39 4.27 -12.70
C ALA A 224 -8.34 5.40 -12.79
N LYS A 225 -7.71 5.58 -13.95
CA LYS A 225 -6.71 6.63 -14.21
C LYS A 225 -7.29 8.02 -13.94
N ASP A 226 -8.51 8.30 -14.43
CA ASP A 226 -9.18 9.60 -14.25
C ASP A 226 -9.45 9.91 -12.77
N ARG A 227 -10.02 8.94 -12.04
CA ARG A 227 -10.29 9.05 -10.60
C ARG A 227 -9.01 9.26 -9.80
N LEU A 228 -7.97 8.48 -10.10
CA LEU A 228 -6.67 8.56 -9.44
C LEU A 228 -5.93 9.86 -9.77
N ALA A 229 -6.16 10.49 -10.92
CA ALA A 229 -5.56 11.76 -11.29
C ALA A 229 -6.27 12.98 -10.67
N LYS A 230 -7.60 12.92 -10.54
CA LYS A 230 -8.44 14.09 -10.20
C LYS A 230 -8.93 14.16 -8.76
N THR A 231 -9.04 13.02 -8.06
CA THR A 231 -9.60 13.03 -6.70
C THR A 231 -8.66 13.78 -5.75
N ARG A 232 -9.19 14.73 -4.98
CA ARG A 232 -8.44 15.41 -3.93
C ARG A 232 -7.98 14.41 -2.84
N LEU A 233 -6.74 14.52 -2.42
CA LEU A 233 -6.10 13.66 -1.42
C LEU A 233 -5.77 14.42 -0.13
N LEU A 234 -5.66 13.69 0.98
CA LEU A 234 -5.05 14.20 2.21
C LEU A 234 -3.53 14.32 2.07
N ALA A 235 -2.89 13.35 1.45
CA ALA A 235 -1.45 13.26 1.28
C ALA A 235 -1.07 13.15 -0.21
N PRO A 236 0.10 13.63 -0.63
CA PRO A 236 0.63 13.36 -1.96
C PRO A 236 0.93 11.86 -2.13
N ALA A 237 0.76 11.34 -3.34
CA ALA A 237 0.95 9.91 -3.65
C ALA A 237 1.66 9.70 -4.99
N TYR A 238 2.14 8.49 -5.20
CA TYR A 238 2.24 7.92 -6.55
C TYR A 238 1.24 6.78 -6.68
N PHE A 239 0.43 6.81 -7.73
CA PHE A 239 -0.38 5.66 -8.12
C PHE A 239 0.24 5.02 -9.35
N ILE A 240 0.53 3.73 -9.25
CA ILE A 240 1.05 2.95 -10.36
C ILE A 240 -0.10 2.07 -10.82
N LEU A 241 -0.49 2.19 -12.09
CA LEU A 241 -1.70 1.58 -12.65
C LEU A 241 -1.31 0.79 -13.90
N GLY A 242 -1.68 -0.49 -13.95
CA GLY A 242 -1.53 -1.34 -15.13
C GLY A 242 -2.90 -1.84 -15.60
N GLY A 243 -3.20 -1.77 -16.89
CA GLY A 243 -4.42 -2.27 -17.51
C GLY A 243 -4.23 -3.64 -18.15
N LYS A 244 -5.11 -3.97 -19.09
CA LYS A 244 -5.12 -5.26 -19.79
C LYS A 244 -4.61 -5.19 -21.22
N ASN A 245 -4.63 -4.01 -21.83
CA ASN A 245 -4.23 -3.79 -23.22
C ASN A 245 -2.82 -3.23 -23.30
N SER A 246 -2.10 -3.52 -24.39
CA SER A 246 -0.79 -2.93 -24.68
C SER A 246 -0.83 -1.39 -24.55
N GLY A 247 0.17 -0.83 -23.86
CA GLY A 247 0.29 0.59 -23.53
C GLY A 247 -0.48 1.04 -22.27
N GLU A 248 -1.38 0.22 -21.72
CA GLU A 248 -2.11 0.57 -20.49
C GLU A 248 -1.22 0.38 -19.25
N GLY A 249 -0.25 1.27 -19.04
CA GLY A 249 0.58 1.27 -17.84
C GLY A 249 1.05 2.68 -17.55
N CYS A 250 0.89 3.15 -16.31
CA CYS A 250 1.34 4.49 -15.96
C CYS A 250 1.72 4.67 -14.50
N VAL A 251 2.48 5.73 -14.24
CA VAL A 251 2.71 6.31 -12.92
C VAL A 251 2.04 7.68 -12.88
N ILE A 252 1.13 7.87 -11.93
CA ILE A 252 0.44 9.14 -11.68
C ILE A 252 1.08 9.78 -10.45
N THR A 253 1.88 10.83 -10.66
CA THR A 253 2.47 11.61 -9.57
C THR A 253 1.47 12.64 -9.07
N ARG A 254 1.06 12.54 -7.81
CA ARG A 254 0.01 13.38 -7.21
C ARG A 254 0.57 14.36 -6.19
N SER A 255 0.15 15.62 -6.27
CA SER A 255 0.00 16.46 -5.09
C SER A 255 -1.36 16.16 -4.43
N ARG A 256 -1.63 16.80 -3.28
CA ARG A 256 -2.93 16.71 -2.61
C ARG A 256 -4.09 17.11 -3.52
N THR A 257 -3.88 18.01 -4.48
CA THR A 257 -4.97 18.63 -5.26
C THR A 257 -4.87 18.43 -6.76
N ALA A 258 -3.74 17.95 -7.29
CA ALA A 258 -3.53 17.82 -8.74
C ALA A 258 -2.67 16.60 -9.10
N ALA A 259 -2.77 16.16 -10.34
CA ALA A 259 -1.73 15.35 -10.98
C ALA A 259 -0.62 16.27 -11.46
N LEU A 260 0.60 16.05 -10.96
CA LEU A 260 1.79 16.80 -11.34
C LEU A 260 2.42 16.25 -12.62
N ASP A 261 2.27 14.95 -12.83
CA ASP A 261 2.76 14.22 -13.99
C ASP A 261 1.99 12.91 -14.13
N ILE A 262 1.81 12.46 -15.37
CA ILE A 262 1.31 11.13 -15.72
C ILE A 262 2.30 10.54 -16.71
N TRP A 263 3.08 9.57 -16.26
CA TRP A 263 4.08 8.90 -17.07
C TRP A 263 3.53 7.57 -17.57
N ASP A 264 3.08 7.57 -18.82
CA ASP A 264 2.56 6.40 -19.51
C ASP A 264 3.69 5.54 -20.13
N LEU A 265 3.43 4.24 -20.27
CA LEU A 265 4.17 3.39 -21.19
C LEU A 265 4.08 3.97 -22.61
N ASP A 266 5.18 3.88 -23.34
CA ASP A 266 5.25 4.29 -24.75
C ASP A 266 6.09 3.27 -25.50
N ILE A 267 5.44 2.17 -25.87
CA ILE A 267 6.06 1.02 -26.53
C ILE A 267 6.72 1.44 -27.86
N LYS A 268 6.11 2.41 -28.57
CA LYS A 268 6.63 2.94 -29.85
C LYS A 268 7.94 3.71 -29.66
N LYS A 269 8.13 4.35 -28.51
CA LYS A 269 9.39 5.03 -28.15
C LYS A 269 10.31 4.17 -27.28
N GLY A 270 10.00 2.89 -27.10
CA GLY A 270 10.83 1.95 -26.35
C GLY A 270 10.67 2.02 -24.82
N THR A 271 9.68 2.74 -24.30
CA THR A 271 9.33 2.74 -22.87
C THR A 271 8.39 1.58 -22.59
N TRP A 272 8.96 0.40 -22.37
CA TRP A 272 8.24 -0.86 -22.10
C TRP A 272 8.07 -1.17 -20.61
N TYR A 273 8.61 -0.32 -19.72
CA TYR A 273 8.28 -0.34 -18.30
C TYR A 273 8.18 1.06 -17.73
N VAL A 274 7.40 1.20 -16.67
CA VAL A 274 7.46 2.31 -15.73
C VAL A 274 7.82 1.77 -14.36
N LEU A 275 8.64 2.52 -13.62
CA LEU A 275 9.13 2.14 -12.30
C LEU A 275 9.05 3.34 -11.37
N GLU A 276 8.40 3.16 -10.22
CA GLU A 276 8.29 4.20 -9.20
C GLU A 276 8.71 3.67 -7.84
N THR A 277 9.44 4.51 -7.11
CA THR A 277 9.83 4.28 -5.72
C THR A 277 9.12 5.30 -4.83
N ASN A 278 9.80 6.34 -4.35
CA ASN A 278 9.24 7.34 -3.45
C ASN A 278 9.73 8.77 -3.74
N TYR A 279 10.29 9.03 -4.93
CA TYR A 279 10.83 10.34 -5.31
C TYR A 279 10.40 10.70 -6.73
N ASP A 280 10.24 11.98 -7.05
CA ASP A 280 9.72 12.37 -8.36
C ASP A 280 10.65 11.85 -9.48
N ARG A 281 10.09 11.37 -10.61
CA ARG A 281 10.91 10.81 -11.70
C ARG A 281 11.91 11.79 -12.31
N TRP A 282 11.59 13.09 -12.28
CA TRP A 282 12.44 14.18 -12.78
C TRP A 282 13.46 14.70 -11.76
N LYS A 283 13.51 14.11 -10.55
CA LYS A 283 14.49 14.45 -9.52
C LYS A 283 15.49 13.31 -9.33
N PRO A 284 16.73 13.62 -8.90
CA PRO A 284 17.65 12.58 -8.49
C PRO A 284 17.11 11.81 -7.28
N PRO A 285 17.42 10.50 -7.15
CA PRO A 285 17.13 9.75 -5.93
C PRO A 285 17.85 10.38 -4.73
N LEU A 286 17.32 10.16 -3.54
CA LEU A 286 18.06 10.47 -2.32
C LEU A 286 19.33 9.61 -2.28
N VAL A 287 20.48 10.20 -1.95
CA VAL A 287 21.78 9.50 -2.01
C VAL A 287 21.80 8.23 -1.14
N LEU A 288 21.10 8.26 -0.01
CA LEU A 288 21.01 7.13 0.93
C LEU A 288 19.88 6.14 0.60
N ASP A 289 18.96 6.47 -0.32
CA ASP A 289 17.89 5.59 -0.82
C ASP A 289 17.79 5.66 -2.35
N ASN A 290 18.68 4.94 -3.03
CA ASN A 290 18.62 4.75 -4.48
C ASN A 290 18.20 3.33 -4.86
N ARG A 291 16.91 3.03 -4.72
CA ARG A 291 16.30 1.80 -5.24
C ARG A 291 15.97 1.84 -6.74
N ARG A 292 15.64 3.03 -7.30
CA ARG A 292 15.28 3.21 -8.72
C ARG A 292 16.42 2.82 -9.66
N GLY A 293 17.62 3.34 -9.43
CA GLY A 293 18.77 3.12 -10.32
C GLY A 293 19.11 1.62 -10.49
N PRO A 294 19.34 0.88 -9.39
CA PRO A 294 19.56 -0.55 -9.44
C PRO A 294 18.40 -1.33 -10.08
N ALA A 295 17.15 -1.02 -9.74
CA ALA A 295 16.00 -1.71 -10.32
C ALA A 295 15.87 -1.50 -11.84
N MET A 296 16.04 -0.26 -12.32
CA MET A 296 16.07 0.04 -13.76
C MET A 296 17.24 -0.65 -14.47
N LYS A 297 18.41 -0.70 -13.84
CA LYS A 297 19.57 -1.43 -14.37
C LYS A 297 19.26 -2.92 -14.54
N CYS A 298 18.66 -3.55 -13.54
CA CYS A 298 18.26 -4.95 -13.60
C CYS A 298 17.19 -5.19 -14.68
N LEU A 299 16.15 -4.35 -14.76
CA LEU A 299 15.14 -4.46 -15.84
C LEU A 299 15.76 -4.32 -17.24
N ASN A 300 16.67 -3.37 -17.43
CA ASN A 300 17.37 -3.19 -18.71
C ASN A 300 18.24 -4.41 -19.06
N GLN A 301 18.83 -5.09 -18.08
CA GLN A 301 19.57 -6.34 -18.28
C GLN A 301 18.66 -7.53 -18.57
N THR A 302 17.48 -7.61 -17.93
CA THR A 302 16.46 -8.62 -18.22
C THR A 302 15.97 -8.49 -19.67
N THR A 303 15.81 -7.24 -20.15
CA THR A 303 15.22 -6.87 -21.44
C THR A 303 13.73 -7.20 -21.56
N GLN A 304 13.07 -6.61 -22.55
CA GLN A 304 11.66 -6.85 -22.83
C GLN A 304 11.38 -8.31 -23.29
N GLU A 305 12.39 -8.97 -23.88
CA GLU A 305 12.24 -10.32 -24.44
C GLU A 305 12.17 -11.40 -23.36
N ASN A 306 12.85 -11.21 -22.22
CA ASN A 306 12.86 -12.17 -21.12
C ASN A 306 11.95 -11.76 -19.95
N LEU A 307 11.02 -10.82 -20.20
CA LEU A 307 10.14 -10.31 -19.16
C LEU A 307 9.13 -11.39 -18.73
N SER A 308 9.01 -11.59 -17.43
CA SER A 308 8.05 -12.50 -16.80
C SER A 308 7.91 -12.15 -15.31
N LEU A 309 6.88 -12.67 -14.63
CA LEU A 309 6.76 -12.49 -13.18
C LEU A 309 8.00 -12.96 -12.40
N PRO A 310 8.59 -14.15 -12.68
CA PRO A 310 9.84 -14.56 -12.03
C PRO A 310 11.00 -13.58 -12.28
N ALA A 311 11.16 -13.08 -13.50
CA ALA A 311 12.21 -12.12 -13.80
C ALA A 311 12.03 -10.79 -13.04
N ILE A 312 10.78 -10.30 -12.91
CA ILE A 312 10.49 -9.10 -12.11
C ILE A 312 10.68 -9.39 -10.62
N TYR A 313 10.38 -10.59 -10.14
CA TYR A 313 10.67 -11.00 -8.77
C TYR A 313 12.17 -10.96 -8.48
N ASP A 314 13.03 -11.36 -9.42
CA ASP A 314 14.49 -11.27 -9.27
C ASP A 314 14.96 -9.81 -9.17
N VAL A 315 14.40 -8.91 -9.99
CA VAL A 315 14.63 -7.45 -9.86
C VAL A 315 14.26 -6.97 -8.45
N LEU A 316 13.07 -7.33 -7.96
CA LEU A 316 12.57 -6.97 -6.63
C LEU A 316 13.31 -7.67 -5.49
N SER A 317 14.09 -8.71 -5.79
CA SER A 317 14.92 -9.44 -4.82
C SER A 317 16.35 -8.90 -4.75
N THR A 318 16.72 -7.96 -5.63
CA THR A 318 18.06 -7.38 -5.69
C THR A 318 18.21 -6.28 -4.65
N LYS A 319 19.27 -6.30 -3.84
CA LYS A 319 19.56 -5.21 -2.88
C LYS A 319 20.05 -3.96 -3.64
N PRO A 320 19.59 -2.73 -3.30
CA PRO A 320 18.74 -2.36 -2.16
C PRO A 320 17.22 -2.35 -2.45
N VAL A 321 16.76 -2.80 -3.63
CA VAL A 321 15.32 -2.90 -3.93
C VAL A 321 14.63 -3.82 -2.91
N LEU A 322 15.29 -4.94 -2.59
CA LEU A 322 15.06 -5.69 -1.36
C LEU A 322 15.91 -5.09 -0.23
N ASN A 323 15.27 -4.70 0.86
CA ASN A 323 15.92 -4.10 2.02
C ASN A 323 15.31 -4.63 3.34
N LYS A 324 15.80 -4.16 4.50
CA LYS A 324 15.29 -4.59 5.82
C LYS A 324 13.86 -4.15 6.12
N LEU A 325 13.34 -3.16 5.41
CA LEU A 325 11.96 -2.69 5.54
C LEU A 325 10.99 -3.52 4.71
N THR A 326 11.47 -4.30 3.75
CA THR A 326 10.61 -5.10 2.87
C THR A 326 9.84 -6.15 3.66
N VAL A 327 8.54 -5.93 3.79
CA VAL A 327 7.59 -6.83 4.44
C VAL A 327 7.20 -7.95 3.47
N CYS A 328 6.75 -7.57 2.28
CA CYS A 328 6.28 -8.51 1.27
C CYS A 328 6.57 -8.03 -0.16
N THR A 329 6.55 -8.98 -1.08
CA THR A 329 6.56 -8.76 -2.53
C THR A 329 5.26 -9.29 -3.11
N THR A 330 4.59 -8.50 -3.93
CA THR A 330 3.36 -8.89 -4.63
C THR A 330 3.58 -8.84 -6.13
N LEU A 331 3.18 -9.90 -6.83
CA LEU A 331 3.23 -10.03 -8.28
C LEU A 331 1.79 -10.19 -8.79
N MET A 332 1.43 -9.49 -9.85
CA MET A 332 0.05 -9.43 -10.34
C MET A 332 0.00 -9.44 -11.86
N GLU A 333 -1.06 -10.04 -12.38
CA GLU A 333 -1.48 -9.97 -13.77
C GLU A 333 -2.98 -9.71 -13.83
N VAL A 334 -3.41 -8.86 -14.76
CA VAL A 334 -4.82 -8.48 -14.86
C VAL A 334 -5.71 -9.66 -15.28
N TYR A 335 -5.23 -10.49 -16.21
CA TYR A 335 -6.00 -11.62 -16.73
C TYR A 335 -6.32 -12.62 -15.61
N ASN A 336 -7.60 -12.95 -15.44
CA ASN A 336 -8.13 -13.77 -14.33
C ASN A 336 -7.86 -13.22 -12.91
N GLY A 337 -7.28 -12.03 -12.79
CA GLY A 337 -6.86 -11.46 -11.51
C GLY A 337 -5.87 -12.36 -10.77
N HIS A 338 -4.83 -12.82 -11.47
CA HIS A 338 -3.73 -13.53 -10.85
C HIS A 338 -2.97 -12.59 -9.91
N THR A 339 -2.72 -13.07 -8.69
CA THR A 339 -1.92 -12.38 -7.70
C THR A 339 -1.22 -13.40 -6.82
N GLU A 340 0.06 -13.19 -6.56
CA GLU A 340 0.83 -13.96 -5.60
C GLU A 340 1.64 -13.02 -4.71
N THR A 341 1.88 -13.43 -3.47
CA THR A 341 2.62 -12.61 -2.52
C THR A 341 3.52 -13.47 -1.65
N TYR A 342 4.69 -12.92 -1.37
CA TYR A 342 5.72 -13.57 -0.58
C TYR A 342 6.17 -12.64 0.54
N LEU A 343 6.13 -13.14 1.78
CA LEU A 343 6.82 -12.48 2.89
C LEU A 343 8.33 -12.48 2.63
N ARG A 344 8.96 -11.32 2.87
CA ARG A 344 10.38 -11.11 2.56
C ARG A 344 11.22 -11.01 3.82
N GLU A 345 12.48 -11.38 3.66
CA GLU A 345 13.54 -11.16 4.62
C GLU A 345 14.76 -10.70 3.84
N CYS A 346 15.55 -9.82 4.44
CA CYS A 346 16.82 -9.38 3.87
C CYS A 346 17.97 -9.74 4.81
N PRO A 347 18.66 -10.88 4.56
CA PRO A 347 19.76 -11.32 5.41
C PRO A 347 20.94 -10.35 5.30
N ASP A 348 21.69 -10.22 6.40
CA ASP A 348 22.87 -9.37 6.45
C ASP A 348 23.97 -9.86 5.50
N PRO A 349 24.74 -8.93 4.90
CA PRO A 349 24.61 -7.47 4.99
C PRO A 349 23.43 -6.95 4.15
N CYS A 350 22.56 -6.10 4.72
CA CYS A 350 21.45 -5.50 4.00
C CYS A 350 21.14 -4.07 4.47
N SER A 351 20.74 -3.21 3.54
CA SER A 351 20.35 -1.82 3.82
C SER A 351 19.19 -1.76 4.82
N PRO A 352 19.27 -0.92 5.86
CA PRO A 352 18.15 -0.65 6.74
C PRO A 352 17.09 0.27 6.11
N TRP A 353 17.33 0.79 4.90
CA TRP A 353 16.48 1.71 4.14
C TRP A 353 16.18 1.18 2.75
#